data_AF-A0A1B6I7X8-F1
#
_entry.id   AF-A0A1B6I7X8-F1
#
_cell.length_a   1.000
_cell.length_b   1.000
_cell.length_c   1.000
_cell.angle_alpha   90.00
_cell.angle_beta   90.00
_cell.angle_gamma   90.00
#
_symmetry.space_group_name_H-M   'P 1'
#
loop_
_entity.id
_entity.type
_entity.pdbx_description
1 polymer ?
#
loop_
_entity_poly.entity_id
_entity_poly.type
_entity_poly.pdbx_seq_one_letter_code
_entity_poly.pdbx_strand_id
1 'polypeptide(L)'
;ATMTTSASVSAPAVRKTKKPKFPPIEEDRWCELPDLILENIFSYLNAEQKYYASLVCSAWYQGFHLPYAWSTFVFQDTTLTRRKFNYYSGWQYILDHIRTQQCLSAIGMHIRVLIFTPMTNFYNLYEFMNMVSYYAEHQGRDHMTVKGVGSLIHTL
;
A
#
# COMPACT_ATOMS: atom_id res chain seq x y z
N ALA A 1 22.63 10.51 74.51
CA ALA A 1 22.96 9.12 74.16
C ALA A 1 22.28 8.81 72.82
N THR A 2 23.08 8.76 71.77
CA THR A 2 22.69 8.46 70.38
C THR A 2 22.51 6.96 70.22
N MET A 3 21.35 6.51 69.75
CA MET A 3 21.18 5.15 69.20
C MET A 3 20.71 5.28 67.76
N THR A 4 21.67 5.12 66.85
CA THR A 4 21.45 4.98 65.41
C THR A 4 21.16 3.51 65.10
N THR A 5 19.97 3.24 64.58
CA THR A 5 19.60 1.93 63.99
C THR A 5 20.16 1.81 62.57
N SER A 6 21.01 0.83 62.32
CA SER A 6 21.50 0.45 60.99
C SER A 6 20.58 -0.60 60.35
N ALA A 7 19.95 -0.24 59.23
CA ALA A 7 19.21 -1.17 58.38
C ALA A 7 20.16 -1.82 57.36
N SER A 8 20.27 -3.15 57.38
CA SER A 8 21.01 -3.93 56.40
C SER A 8 20.19 -4.09 55.11
N VAL A 9 20.67 -3.49 54.01
CA VAL A 9 20.10 -3.66 52.67
C VAL A 9 20.64 -4.95 52.06
N SER A 10 19.77 -5.93 51.84
CA SER A 10 20.06 -7.18 51.12
C SER A 10 20.08 -6.94 49.61
N ALA A 11 21.16 -7.38 48.94
CA ALA A 11 21.33 -7.29 47.49
C ALA A 11 20.41 -8.27 46.72
N PRO A 12 19.93 -7.92 45.50
CA PRO A 12 19.07 -8.81 44.72
C PRO A 12 19.89 -9.84 43.94
N ALA A 13 19.39 -11.08 43.89
CA ALA A 13 20.03 -12.19 43.20
C ALA A 13 19.98 -12.04 41.67
N VAL A 14 21.14 -12.11 41.02
CA VAL A 14 21.29 -12.10 39.55
C VAL A 14 20.75 -13.41 38.97
N ARG A 15 19.65 -13.31 38.21
CA ARG A 15 19.02 -14.44 37.50
C ARG A 15 19.91 -14.85 36.32
N LYS A 16 20.51 -16.04 36.39
CA LYS A 16 21.30 -16.62 35.29
C LYS A 16 20.37 -16.93 34.11
N THR A 17 20.51 -16.19 33.01
CA THR A 17 19.80 -16.44 31.74
C THR A 17 20.43 -17.67 31.06
N LYS A 18 19.60 -18.68 30.78
CA LYS A 18 20.03 -19.85 29.98
C LYS A 18 20.33 -19.39 28.55
N LYS A 19 21.50 -19.73 28.03
CA LYS A 19 21.86 -19.46 26.63
C LYS A 19 20.91 -20.22 25.69
N PRO A 20 20.38 -19.60 24.62
CA PRO A 20 19.46 -20.24 23.70
C PRO A 20 20.15 -21.40 22.96
N LYS A 21 19.39 -22.46 22.71
CA LYS A 21 19.84 -23.79 22.24
C LYS A 21 19.98 -23.90 20.71
N PHE A 22 19.62 -22.84 19.98
CA PHE A 22 19.61 -22.80 18.52
C PHE A 22 20.59 -21.73 18.04
N PRO A 23 21.29 -21.96 16.91
CA PRO A 23 22.06 -20.90 16.27
C PRO A 23 21.12 -19.71 15.99
N PRO A 24 21.63 -18.46 16.03
CA PRO A 24 20.86 -17.32 15.58
C PRO A 24 20.39 -17.62 14.15
N ILE A 25 19.09 -17.59 13.93
CA ILE A 25 18.55 -17.59 12.58
C ILE A 25 19.12 -16.31 11.96
N GLU A 26 19.90 -16.42 10.89
CA GLU A 26 20.22 -15.25 10.07
C GLU A 26 18.89 -14.75 9.53
N GLU A 27 18.35 -13.73 10.19
CA GLU A 27 17.13 -13.08 9.75
C GLU A 27 17.47 -12.31 8.48
N ASP A 28 17.00 -12.80 7.33
CA ASP A 28 17.14 -12.10 6.07
C ASP A 28 16.54 -10.70 6.20
N ARG A 29 17.38 -9.67 6.09
CA ARG A 29 17.01 -8.27 6.36
C ARG A 29 16.29 -7.60 5.18
N TRP A 30 15.26 -8.25 4.65
CA TRP A 30 14.42 -7.70 3.57
C TRP A 30 13.70 -6.38 3.95
N CYS A 31 13.63 -6.09 5.26
CA CYS A 31 13.10 -4.83 5.77
C CYS A 31 14.06 -3.64 5.62
N GLU A 32 15.36 -3.90 5.42
CA GLU A 32 16.40 -2.86 5.25
C GLU A 32 16.74 -2.59 3.77
N LEU A 33 15.89 -3.08 2.86
CA LEU A 33 16.13 -2.95 1.43
C LEU A 33 16.05 -1.48 1.00
N PRO A 34 16.99 -0.97 0.17
CA PRO A 34 16.92 0.40 -0.33
C PRO A 34 15.68 0.67 -1.16
N ASP A 35 15.12 1.88 -1.03
CA ASP A 35 13.90 2.33 -1.72
C ASP A 35 13.95 2.08 -3.23
N LEU A 36 15.09 2.32 -3.89
CA LEU A 36 15.26 2.11 -5.33
C LEU A 36 14.99 0.66 -5.76
N ILE A 37 15.47 -0.31 -4.97
CA ILE A 37 15.28 -1.73 -5.28
C ILE A 37 13.84 -2.12 -4.99
N LEU A 38 13.29 -1.63 -3.89
CA LEU A 38 11.91 -1.87 -3.49
C LEU A 38 10.92 -1.32 -4.53
N GLU A 39 11.16 -0.12 -5.04
CA GLU A 39 10.40 0.50 -6.12
C GLU A 39 10.44 -0.33 -7.42
N ASN A 40 11.62 -0.87 -7.75
CA ASN A 40 11.78 -1.76 -8.89
C ASN A 40 11.02 -3.09 -8.70
N ILE A 41 11.05 -3.68 -7.50
CA ILE A 41 10.26 -4.88 -7.17
C ILE A 41 8.78 -4.59 -7.36
N PHE A 42 8.28 -3.46 -6.83
CA PHE A 42 6.89 -3.06 -6.99
C PHE A 42 6.52 -2.87 -8.46
N SER A 43 7.42 -2.42 -9.33
CA SER A 43 7.13 -2.25 -10.77
C SER A 43 6.67 -3.53 -11.47
N TYR A 44 7.09 -4.71 -10.99
CA TYR A 44 6.71 -6.01 -11.52
C TYR A 44 5.38 -6.55 -10.99
N LEU A 45 4.80 -5.92 -9.97
CA LEU A 45 3.60 -6.40 -9.27
C LEU A 45 2.31 -5.75 -9.79
N ASN A 46 1.23 -6.51 -9.76
CA ASN A 46 -0.12 -5.99 -9.99
C ASN A 46 -0.61 -5.18 -8.78
N ALA A 47 -1.63 -4.34 -8.95
CA ALA A 47 -2.15 -3.47 -7.89
C ALA A 47 -2.53 -4.22 -6.59
N GLU A 48 -3.15 -5.40 -6.71
CA GLU A 48 -3.48 -6.25 -5.57
C GLU A 48 -2.23 -6.80 -4.86
N GLN A 49 -1.24 -7.24 -5.64
CA GLN A 49 0.01 -7.76 -5.10
C GLN A 49 0.82 -6.66 -4.40
N LYS A 50 0.85 -5.44 -4.97
CA LYS A 50 1.44 -4.26 -4.34
C LYS A 50 0.80 -3.98 -2.98
N TYR A 51 -0.53 -4.09 -2.90
CA TYR A 51 -1.25 -3.90 -1.64
C TYR A 51 -0.89 -4.95 -0.60
N TYR A 52 -0.85 -6.24 -0.93
CA TYR A 52 -0.45 -7.26 0.06
C TYR A 52 1.02 -7.13 0.47
N ALA A 53 1.90 -6.79 -0.47
CA ALA A 53 3.31 -6.55 -0.22
C ALA A 53 3.54 -5.38 0.77
N SER A 54 2.73 -4.32 0.70
CA SER A 54 2.84 -3.18 1.61
C SER A 54 2.41 -3.48 3.06
N LEU A 55 1.71 -4.59 3.29
CA LEU A 55 1.30 -5.02 4.63
C LEU A 55 2.37 -5.82 5.38
N VAL A 56 3.51 -6.15 4.75
CA VAL A 56 4.56 -6.98 5.34
C VAL A 56 5.31 -6.24 6.45
N CYS A 57 5.78 -5.03 6.17
CA CYS A 57 6.50 -4.21 7.15
C CYS A 57 6.40 -2.71 6.81
N SER A 58 6.80 -1.85 7.75
CA SER A 58 6.74 -0.40 7.57
C SER A 58 7.59 0.10 6.40
N ALA A 59 8.77 -0.49 6.15
CA ALA A 59 9.61 -0.12 5.02
C ALA A 59 8.92 -0.40 3.67
N TRP A 60 8.25 -1.55 3.55
CA TRP A 60 7.47 -1.91 2.36
C TRP A 60 6.24 -1.03 2.19
N TYR A 61 5.63 -0.60 3.30
CA TYR A 61 4.56 0.39 3.27
C TYR A 61 5.04 1.76 2.77
N GLN A 62 6.23 2.21 3.15
CA GLN A 62 6.81 3.45 2.59
C GLN A 62 7.10 3.29 1.10
N GLY A 63 7.69 2.15 0.70
CA GLY A 63 7.97 1.85 -0.70
C GLY A 63 6.73 1.79 -1.60
N PHE A 64 5.57 1.43 -1.02
CA PHE A 64 4.29 1.47 -1.74
C PHE A 64 3.93 2.87 -2.23
N HIS A 65 4.33 3.94 -1.55
CA HIS A 65 4.00 5.32 -1.96
C HIS A 65 5.02 5.93 -2.92
N LEU A 66 6.00 5.15 -3.39
CA LEU A 66 7.00 5.63 -4.32
C LEU A 66 6.43 5.86 -5.73
N PRO A 67 6.88 6.90 -6.45
CA PRO A 67 6.26 7.34 -7.69
C PRO A 67 6.41 6.36 -8.85
N TYR A 68 7.58 5.74 -9.04
CA TYR A 68 7.82 4.83 -10.15
C TYR A 68 7.07 3.51 -9.96
N ALA A 69 6.83 3.09 -8.72
CA ALA A 69 6.01 1.92 -8.40
C ALA A 69 4.59 2.02 -9.00
N TRP A 70 4.04 3.23 -9.17
CA TRP A 70 2.70 3.47 -9.72
C TRP A 70 2.68 4.14 -11.08
N SER A 71 3.85 4.31 -11.71
CA SER A 71 3.96 4.94 -13.03
C SER A 71 3.05 4.27 -14.09
N THR A 72 2.92 2.95 -14.01
CA THR A 72 2.01 2.16 -14.83
C THR A 72 0.97 1.47 -13.95
N PHE A 73 -0.31 1.76 -14.23
CA PHE A 73 -1.44 1.12 -13.56
C PHE A 73 -2.18 0.23 -14.55
N VAL A 74 -2.23 -1.07 -14.27
CA VAL A 74 -2.96 -2.05 -15.08
C VAL A 74 -4.31 -2.33 -14.41
N PHE A 75 -5.39 -1.92 -15.06
CA PHE A 75 -6.75 -2.21 -14.62
C PHE A 75 -7.20 -3.55 -15.23
N GLN A 76 -7.63 -4.47 -14.36
CA GLN A 76 -8.12 -5.82 -14.70
C GLN A 76 -9.56 -5.99 -14.16
N ASP A 77 -10.27 -7.03 -14.63
CA ASP A 77 -11.68 -7.29 -14.26
C ASP A 77 -11.93 -7.38 -12.74
N THR A 78 -10.93 -7.81 -11.95
CA THR A 78 -11.01 -7.96 -10.50
C THR A 78 -10.32 -6.83 -9.72
N THR A 79 -9.63 -5.91 -10.39
CA THR A 79 -8.88 -4.83 -9.74
C THR A 79 -9.81 -3.89 -8.97
N LEU A 80 -9.53 -3.68 -7.68
CA LEU A 80 -10.31 -2.81 -6.78
C LEU A 80 -11.80 -3.22 -6.67
N THR A 81 -12.10 -4.49 -6.92
CA THR A 81 -13.47 -5.02 -6.80
C THR A 81 -13.73 -5.63 -5.43
N ARG A 82 -15.01 -5.81 -5.13
CA ARG A 82 -15.52 -6.62 -4.02
C ARG A 82 -16.49 -7.66 -4.55
N ARG A 83 -16.55 -8.80 -3.86
CA ARG A 83 -17.49 -9.87 -4.18
C ARG A 83 -18.88 -9.50 -3.66
N LYS A 84 -19.87 -9.40 -4.54
CA LYS A 84 -21.29 -9.17 -4.21
C LYS A 84 -22.13 -10.33 -4.75
N PHE A 85 -23.06 -10.82 -3.94
CA PHE A 85 -24.02 -11.82 -4.38
C PHE A 85 -25.22 -11.15 -5.05
N ASN A 86 -25.56 -11.59 -6.25
CA ASN A 86 -26.76 -11.22 -7.01
C ASN A 86 -27.68 -12.43 -7.10
N TYR A 87 -28.97 -12.26 -6.79
CA TYR A 87 -29.94 -13.35 -6.81
C TYR A 87 -30.11 -14.00 -8.19
N TYR A 88 -29.94 -13.24 -9.27
CA TYR A 88 -30.16 -13.73 -10.64
C TYR A 88 -28.86 -14.15 -11.34
N SER A 89 -27.74 -13.51 -11.01
CA SER A 89 -26.45 -13.72 -11.68
C SER A 89 -25.39 -14.39 -10.80
N GLY A 90 -25.73 -14.74 -9.56
CA GLY A 90 -24.81 -15.37 -8.61
C GLY A 90 -23.74 -14.42 -8.07
N TRP A 91 -22.56 -14.96 -7.77
CA TRP A 91 -21.43 -14.17 -7.27
C TRP A 91 -20.80 -13.36 -8.39
N GLN A 92 -20.73 -12.04 -8.19
CA GLN A 92 -20.12 -11.11 -9.14
C GLN A 92 -19.08 -10.24 -8.45
N TYR A 93 -18.06 -9.84 -9.21
CA TYR A 93 -17.08 -8.85 -8.79
C TYR A 93 -17.52 -7.47 -9.27
N ILE A 94 -17.79 -6.58 -8.33
CA ILE A 94 -18.23 -5.21 -8.61
C ILE A 94 -17.17 -4.26 -8.09
N LEU A 95 -16.90 -3.19 -8.84
CA LEU A 95 -15.98 -2.15 -8.41
C LEU A 95 -16.36 -1.61 -7.02
N ASP A 96 -15.35 -1.50 -6.15
CA ASP A 96 -15.54 -0.92 -4.83
C ASP A 96 -15.15 0.56 -4.84
N HIS A 97 -16.15 1.42 -4.96
CA HIS A 97 -15.99 2.88 -4.99
C HIS A 97 -15.13 3.42 -3.84
N ILE A 98 -15.25 2.87 -2.63
CA ILE A 98 -14.45 3.35 -1.49
C ILE A 98 -12.98 3.02 -1.69
N ARG A 99 -12.68 1.77 -2.08
CA ARG A 99 -11.30 1.32 -2.34
C ARG A 99 -10.67 2.07 -3.50
N THR A 100 -11.44 2.29 -4.55
CA THR A 100 -10.97 3.05 -5.71
C THR A 100 -10.68 4.50 -5.35
N GLN A 101 -11.55 5.15 -4.57
CA GLN A 101 -11.33 6.52 -4.12
C GLN A 101 -10.08 6.63 -3.24
N GLN A 102 -9.91 5.69 -2.29
CA GLN A 102 -8.72 5.64 -1.44
C GLN A 102 -7.45 5.42 -2.27
N CYS A 103 -7.49 4.49 -3.23
CA CYS A 103 -6.38 4.22 -4.15
C CYS A 103 -6.01 5.48 -4.94
N LEU A 104 -6.99 6.14 -5.58
CA LEU A 104 -6.76 7.37 -6.34
C LEU A 104 -6.22 8.50 -5.45
N SER A 105 -6.73 8.66 -4.23
CA SER A 105 -6.23 9.68 -3.30
C SER A 105 -4.78 9.43 -2.85
N ALA A 106 -4.37 8.16 -2.71
CA ALA A 106 -3.05 7.80 -2.22
C ALA A 106 -2.00 7.82 -3.33
N ILE A 107 -2.29 7.21 -4.48
CA ILE A 107 -1.30 6.97 -5.54
C ILE A 107 -1.68 7.59 -6.89
N GLY A 108 -2.86 8.21 -7.01
CA GLY A 108 -3.39 8.69 -8.28
C GLY A 108 -2.51 9.75 -8.95
N MET A 109 -1.75 10.53 -8.16
CA MET A 109 -0.80 11.51 -8.68
C MET A 109 0.44 10.90 -9.35
N HIS A 110 0.73 9.62 -9.09
CA HIS A 110 1.88 8.92 -9.64
C HIS A 110 1.54 8.12 -10.92
N ILE A 111 0.25 7.97 -11.23
CA ILE A 111 -0.22 7.26 -12.41
C ILE A 111 0.11 8.09 -13.66
N ARG A 112 0.97 7.56 -14.53
CA ARG A 112 1.30 8.15 -15.84
C ARG A 112 0.65 7.40 -16.99
N VAL A 113 0.60 6.08 -16.89
CA VAL A 113 0.06 5.20 -17.92
C VAL A 113 -1.01 4.32 -17.30
N LEU A 114 -2.20 4.35 -17.89
CA LEU A 114 -3.33 3.53 -17.50
C LEU A 114 -3.59 2.50 -18.60
N ILE A 115 -3.44 1.22 -18.29
CA ILE A 115 -3.60 0.11 -19.24
C ILE A 115 -4.85 -0.67 -18.87
N PHE A 116 -5.73 -0.87 -19.85
CA PHE A 116 -6.93 -1.70 -19.69
C PHE A 116 -6.68 -3.05 -20.35
N THR A 117 -6.68 -4.13 -19.57
CA THR A 117 -6.70 -5.48 -20.13
C THR A 117 -8.08 -5.76 -20.73
N PRO A 118 -8.22 -6.72 -21.67
CA PRO A 118 -9.53 -7.15 -22.14
C PRO A 118 -10.42 -7.55 -20.96
N MET A 119 -11.61 -6.93 -20.87
CA MET A 119 -12.55 -7.08 -19.75
C MET A 119 -13.86 -7.68 -20.23
N THR A 120 -14.47 -8.48 -19.39
CA THR A 120 -15.82 -9.04 -19.61
C THR A 120 -16.89 -8.15 -18.98
N ASN A 121 -16.54 -7.40 -17.93
CA ASN A 121 -17.48 -6.56 -17.19
C ASN A 121 -17.26 -5.07 -17.49
N PHE A 122 -17.84 -4.59 -18.59
CA PHE A 122 -17.76 -3.19 -19.01
C PHE A 122 -18.38 -2.20 -18.00
N TYR A 123 -19.28 -2.66 -17.11
CA TYR A 123 -19.84 -1.81 -16.08
C TYR A 123 -18.78 -1.37 -15.06
N ASN A 124 -17.92 -2.29 -14.62
CA ASN A 124 -16.81 -1.95 -13.73
C ASN A 124 -15.83 -0.95 -14.37
N LEU A 125 -15.56 -1.11 -15.67
CA LEU A 125 -14.74 -0.16 -16.43
C LEU A 125 -15.39 1.22 -16.48
N TYR A 126 -16.68 1.29 -16.79
CA TYR A 126 -17.42 2.55 -16.82
C TYR A 126 -17.41 3.26 -15.46
N GLU A 127 -17.70 2.54 -14.38
CA GLU A 127 -17.66 3.09 -13.02
C GLU A 127 -16.26 3.59 -12.66
N PHE A 128 -15.21 2.83 -12.99
CA PHE A 128 -13.84 3.21 -12.73
C PHE A 128 -13.45 4.49 -13.50
N MET A 129 -13.80 4.56 -14.79
CA MET A 129 -13.54 5.75 -15.61
C MET A 129 -14.24 6.99 -15.07
N ASN A 130 -15.48 6.88 -14.58
CA ASN A 130 -16.17 8.01 -13.94
C ASN A 130 -15.41 8.52 -12.71
N MET A 131 -14.90 7.62 -11.88
CA MET A 131 -14.10 7.99 -10.70
C MET A 131 -12.78 8.64 -11.07
N VAL A 132 -12.10 8.13 -12.10
CA VAL A 132 -10.84 8.71 -12.61
C VAL A 132 -11.10 10.10 -13.20
N SER A 133 -12.16 10.28 -13.99
CA SER A 133 -12.55 11.58 -14.52
C SER A 133 -12.83 12.58 -13.40
N TYR A 134 -13.62 12.18 -12.40
CA TYR A 134 -13.87 13.02 -11.22
C TYR A 134 -12.58 13.39 -10.49
N TYR A 135 -11.68 12.44 -10.27
CA TYR A 135 -10.40 12.68 -9.64
C TYR A 135 -9.52 13.66 -10.44
N ALA A 136 -9.43 13.48 -11.76
CA ALA A 136 -8.63 14.33 -12.64
C ALA A 136 -9.13 15.79 -12.66
N GLU A 137 -10.45 16.00 -12.62
CA GLU A 137 -11.05 17.34 -12.55
C GLU A 137 -10.77 18.05 -11.22
N HIS A 138 -10.64 17.30 -10.13
CA HIS A 138 -10.47 17.85 -8.78
C HIS A 138 -8.99 17.98 -8.37
N GLN A 139 -8.07 17.21 -8.97
CA GLN A 139 -6.62 17.27 -8.76
C GLN A 139 -5.99 18.66 -8.96
N GLY A 140 -6.65 19.59 -9.66
CA GLY A 140 -6.17 20.95 -9.91
C GLY A 140 -6.80 22.05 -9.04
N ARG A 141 -7.74 21.72 -8.15
CA ARG A 141 -8.41 22.69 -7.25
C ARG A 141 -7.69 22.83 -5.90
N ASP A 142 -6.93 21.82 -5.49
CA ASP A 142 -6.11 21.87 -4.28
C ASP A 142 -4.74 22.50 -4.59
N HIS A 143 -4.41 23.62 -3.92
CA HIS A 143 -3.21 24.44 -4.12
C HIS A 143 -1.87 23.72 -3.82
N MET A 144 -1.84 22.40 -3.65
CA MET A 144 -0.68 21.63 -3.18
C MET A 144 -0.24 20.49 -4.12
N THR A 145 -0.98 20.21 -5.20
CA THR A 145 -0.69 19.10 -6.11
C THR A 145 -0.14 19.61 -7.44
N VAL A 146 1.15 19.32 -7.70
CA VAL A 146 1.75 19.50 -9.03
C VAL A 146 1.01 18.60 -10.03
N LYS A 147 0.57 19.17 -11.15
CA LYS A 147 -0.22 18.53 -12.22
C LYS A 147 0.44 17.24 -12.74
N GLY A 148 0.04 16.08 -12.21
CA GLY A 148 0.49 14.76 -12.66
C GLY A 148 -0.42 14.13 -13.71
N VAL A 149 -1.74 14.27 -13.56
CA VAL A 149 -2.72 13.66 -14.47
C VAL A 149 -3.32 14.74 -15.38
N GLY A 150 -3.10 14.62 -16.69
CA GLY A 150 -3.73 15.49 -17.70
C GLY A 150 -2.91 16.67 -18.22
N SER A 151 -1.62 16.80 -17.88
CA SER A 151 -0.75 17.87 -18.41
C SER A 151 -0.48 17.79 -19.92
N LEU A 152 -0.87 16.68 -20.57
CA LEU A 152 -0.65 16.41 -22.00
C LEU A 152 -1.95 16.23 -22.81
N ILE A 153 -3.12 16.52 -22.23
CA ILE A 153 -4.37 16.45 -23.01
C ILE A 153 -4.59 17.80 -23.68
N HIS A 154 -4.13 17.93 -24.92
CA HIS A 154 -4.49 19.02 -25.82
C HIS A 154 -5.75 18.63 -26.60
N THR A 155 -6.83 19.37 -26.41
CA THR A 155 -7.99 19.37 -27.30
C THR A 155 -7.76 20.39 -28.41
N LEU A 156 -7.92 19.96 -29.66
CA LEU A 156 -7.94 20.83 -30.85
C LEU A 156 -9.17 21.75 -30.83
#